data_AF-A0A3D0PUA6-F1
#
_entry.id   AF-A0A3D0PUA6-F1
#
_cell.length_a   1.000
_cell.length_b   1.000
_cell.length_c   1.000
_cell.angle_alpha   90.00
_cell.angle_beta   90.00
_cell.angle_gamma   90.00
#
_symmetry.space_group_name_H-M   'P 1'
#
loop_
_entity.id
_entity.type
_entity.pdbx_description
1 polymer ?
#
loop_
_entity_poly.entity_id
_entity_poly.type
_entity_poly.pdbx_seq_one_letter_code
_entity_poly.pdbx_strand_id
1 'polypeptide(L)'
;MDGDKYFIVKGKALPEVLLKVVEAKRLLDSERAMTVQEATDAVEISRSSFYKYRDEIFPFHENTRGKTITIMLQMDDQPGLLSRVLNQVAKNEANILTIHQSIPV
;
A
#
# COMPACT_ATOMS: atom_id res chain seq x y z
N MET A 1 -7.32 -26.46 16.25
CA MET A 1 -6.84 -25.43 15.30
C MET A 1 -6.75 -24.15 16.09
N ASP A 2 -5.57 -23.89 16.67
CA ASP A 2 -5.31 -22.60 17.30
C ASP A 2 -5.14 -21.62 16.14
N GLY A 3 -6.11 -20.73 15.92
CA GLY A 3 -6.02 -19.73 14.86
C GLY A 3 -4.87 -18.77 15.17
N ASP A 4 -4.14 -18.34 14.14
CA ASP A 4 -3.04 -17.40 14.29
C ASP A 4 -3.53 -16.14 15.04
N LYS A 5 -2.92 -15.87 16.20
CA LYS A 5 -3.24 -14.72 17.05
C LYS A 5 -2.37 -13.53 16.64
N TYR A 6 -3.00 -12.46 16.18
CA TYR A 6 -2.30 -11.24 15.77
C TYR A 6 -2.15 -10.26 16.93
N PHE A 7 -1.02 -9.55 16.95
CA PHE A 7 -0.73 -8.53 17.96
C PHE A 7 -0.34 -7.21 17.29
N ILE A 8 -0.81 -6.10 17.83
CA ILE A 8 -0.36 -4.75 17.44
C ILE A 8 0.59 -4.25 18.53
N VAL A 9 1.80 -3.89 18.13
CA VAL A 9 2.83 -3.37 19.03
C VAL A 9 3.41 -2.08 18.46
N LYS A 10 3.86 -1.18 19.35
CA LYS A 10 4.62 0.00 18.93
C LYS A 10 5.97 -0.46 18.40
N GLY A 11 6.47 0.16 17.32
CA GLY A 11 7.74 -0.22 16.69
C GLY A 11 8.93 -0.29 17.66
N LYS A 12 8.98 0.59 18.68
CA LYS A 12 10.02 0.57 19.74
C LYS A 12 10.05 -0.70 20.60
N ALA A 13 8.97 -1.49 20.61
CA ALA A 13 8.88 -2.74 21.35
C ALA A 13 9.31 -3.95 20.48
N LEU A 14 9.52 -3.74 19.18
CA LEU A 14 10.01 -4.79 18.30
C LEU A 14 11.53 -4.93 18.43
N PRO A 15 12.05 -6.16 18.42
CA PRO A 15 13.45 -6.42 18.20
C PRO A 15 13.95 -5.78 16.90
N GLU A 16 15.19 -5.28 16.91
CA GLU A 16 15.82 -4.62 15.76
C GLU A 16 15.79 -5.48 14.48
N VAL A 17 15.98 -6.80 14.61
CA VAL A 17 15.93 -7.74 13.49
C VAL A 17 14.59 -7.69 12.73
N LEU A 18 13.47 -7.50 13.43
CA LEU A 18 12.16 -7.43 12.78
C LEU A 18 11.98 -6.11 12.02
N LEU A 19 12.48 -5.01 12.59
CA LEU A 19 12.50 -3.70 11.92
C LEU A 19 13.35 -3.75 10.64
N LYS A 20 14.54 -4.34 10.71
CA LYS A 20 15.45 -4.54 9.57
C LYS A 20 14.84 -5.44 8.49
N VAL A 21 14.04 -6.46 8.86
CA VAL A 21 13.30 -7.28 7.88
C VAL A 21 12.27 -6.46 7.10
N VAL A 22 11.55 -5.54 7.75
CA VAL A 22 10.61 -4.62 7.07
C VAL A 22 11.37 -3.69 6.13
N GLU A 23 12.54 -3.21 6.52
CA GLU A 23 13.39 -2.36 5.67
C GLU A 23 13.93 -3.12 4.44
N ALA A 24 14.41 -4.36 4.62
CA ALA A 24 14.83 -5.21 3.51
C ALA A 24 13.69 -5.47 2.52
N LYS A 25 12.46 -5.73 3.01
CA LYS A 25 11.26 -5.85 2.14
C LYS A 25 11.02 -4.57 1.36
N ARG A 26 11.10 -3.41 2.01
CA ARG A 26 10.94 -2.10 1.36
C ARG A 26 11.95 -1.89 0.22
N LEU A 27 13.21 -2.23 0.46
CA LEU A 27 14.25 -2.11 -0.58
C LEU A 27 13.91 -3.01 -1.78
N LEU A 28 13.55 -4.28 -1.53
CA LEU A 28 13.17 -5.25 -2.57
C LEU A 28 11.95 -4.80 -3.39
N ASP A 29 10.98 -4.16 -2.74
CA ASP A 29 9.78 -3.64 -3.40
C ASP A 29 10.05 -2.35 -4.20
N SER A 30 11.02 -1.54 -3.75
CA SER A 30 11.33 -0.24 -4.35
C SER A 30 12.24 -0.28 -5.57
N GLU A 31 13.01 -1.35 -5.75
CA GLU A 31 14.00 -1.48 -6.83
C GLU A 31 13.74 -2.68 -7.72
N ARG A 32 13.57 -2.44 -9.03
CA ARG A 32 13.22 -3.46 -10.03
C ARG A 32 14.31 -4.53 -10.30
N ALA A 33 15.41 -4.57 -9.55
CA ALA A 33 16.50 -5.52 -9.78
C ALA A 33 17.34 -5.91 -8.54
N MET A 34 16.90 -5.59 -7.31
CA MET A 34 17.69 -5.94 -6.12
C MET A 34 17.39 -7.37 -5.64
N THR A 35 18.44 -8.13 -5.33
CA THR A 35 18.34 -9.49 -4.79
C THR A 35 18.14 -9.50 -3.28
N VAL A 36 17.63 -10.62 -2.75
CA VAL A 36 17.48 -10.80 -1.28
C VAL A 36 18.83 -10.65 -0.56
N GLN A 37 19.92 -11.13 -1.17
CA GLN A 37 21.25 -11.02 -0.59
C GLN A 37 21.66 -9.54 -0.41
N GLU A 38 21.54 -8.75 -1.48
CA GLU A 38 21.86 -7.32 -1.46
C GLU A 38 20.99 -6.57 -0.44
N ALA A 39 19.70 -6.88 -0.38
CA ALA A 39 18.78 -6.31 0.60
C ALA A 39 19.19 -6.61 2.04
N THR A 40 19.53 -7.87 2.33
CA THR A 40 19.91 -8.30 3.68
C THR A 40 21.25 -7.73 4.12
N ASP A 41 22.19 -7.60 3.18
CA ASP A 41 23.50 -7.01 3.44
C ASP A 41 23.36 -5.51 3.71
N ALA A 42 22.52 -4.80 2.94
CA ALA A 42 22.28 -3.36 3.10
C ALA A 42 21.68 -3.00 4.47
N VAL A 43 20.88 -3.89 5.07
CA VAL A 43 20.26 -3.67 6.39
C VAL A 43 20.94 -4.46 7.51
N GLU A 44 22.07 -5.11 7.23
CA GLU A 44 22.88 -5.85 8.20
C GLU A 44 22.11 -6.96 8.95
N ILE A 45 21.38 -7.82 8.21
CA ILE A 45 20.79 -9.06 8.73
C ILE A 45 21.22 -10.26 7.91
N SER A 46 21.13 -11.44 8.50
CA SER A 46 21.33 -12.67 7.74
C SER A 46 20.13 -12.99 6.85
N ARG A 47 20.37 -13.67 5.72
CA ARG A 47 19.30 -14.25 4.89
C ARG A 47 18.38 -15.18 5.67
N SER A 48 18.91 -15.98 6.61
CA SER A 48 18.08 -16.88 7.42
C SER A 48 17.17 -16.12 8.36
N SER A 49 17.63 -15.00 8.95
CA SER A 49 16.77 -14.09 9.73
C SER A 49 15.67 -13.50 8.87
N PHE A 50 15.98 -13.09 7.63
CA PHE A 50 14.96 -12.59 6.69
C PHE A 50 13.90 -13.65 6.39
N TYR A 51 14.29 -14.84 5.94
CA TYR A 51 13.33 -15.90 5.63
C TYR A 51 12.52 -16.38 6.83
N LYS A 52 13.09 -16.31 8.04
CA LYS A 52 12.39 -16.68 9.27
C LYS A 52 11.23 -15.74 9.62
N TYR A 53 11.35 -14.44 9.30
CA TYR A 53 10.39 -13.43 9.76
C TYR A 53 9.67 -12.68 8.64
N ARG A 54 10.06 -12.83 7.36
CA ARG A 54 9.52 -12.06 6.23
C ARG A 54 7.98 -12.12 6.11
N ASP A 55 7.38 -13.22 6.54
CA ASP A 55 5.94 -13.49 6.44
C ASP A 55 5.22 -13.26 7.80
N GLU A 56 5.97 -12.91 8.85
CA GLU A 56 5.48 -12.70 10.23
C GLU A 56 5.38 -11.21 10.59
N ILE A 57 6.04 -10.34 9.82
CA ILE A 57 6.01 -8.89 10.04
C ILE A 57 5.67 -8.12 8.76
N PHE A 58 4.75 -7.18 8.94
CA PHE A 58 4.30 -6.27 7.90
C PHE A 58 4.26 -4.85 8.46
N PRO A 59 4.65 -3.83 7.68
CA PRO A 59 4.40 -2.46 8.07
C PRO A 59 2.89 -2.29 8.25
N PHE A 60 2.49 -1.80 9.43
CA PHE A 60 1.10 -1.41 9.62
C PHE A 60 0.87 -0.12 8.83
N HIS A 61 0.21 -0.23 7.68
CA HIS A 61 -0.30 0.94 6.99
C HIS A 61 -1.49 1.46 7.78
N GLU A 62 -1.23 2.50 8.55
CA GLU A 62 -2.30 3.35 9.05
C GLU A 62 -3.08 3.83 7.82
N ASN A 63 -4.33 3.38 7.65
CA ASN A 63 -5.26 3.89 6.64
C ASN A 63 -5.67 5.36 6.92
N THR A 64 -4.74 6.17 7.43
CA THR A 64 -5.00 7.49 8.01
C THR A 64 -4.61 8.66 7.10
N ARG A 65 -4.36 8.41 5.80
CA ARG A 65 -4.32 9.49 4.80
C ARG A 65 -5.52 9.42 3.88
N GLY A 66 -6.64 9.95 4.38
CA GLY A 66 -7.87 10.19 3.62
C GLY A 66 -8.71 8.94 3.40
N LYS A 67 -10.01 9.01 3.69
CA LYS A 67 -10.95 8.00 3.20
C LYS A 67 -11.06 8.15 1.69
N THR A 68 -10.46 7.24 0.93
CA THR A 68 -10.76 7.12 -0.50
C THR A 68 -12.18 6.56 -0.64
N ILE A 69 -13.03 7.26 -1.40
CA ILE A 69 -14.36 6.80 -1.75
C ILE A 69 -14.41 6.45 -3.24
N THR A 70 -15.00 5.32 -3.57
CA THR A 70 -15.28 4.94 -4.96
C THR A 70 -16.74 5.26 -5.25
N ILE A 71 -16.98 6.07 -6.28
CA ILE A 71 -18.33 6.43 -6.73
C ILE A 71 -18.56 5.77 -8.09
N MET A 72 -19.64 5.00 -8.21
CA MET A 72 -20.12 4.51 -9.51
C MET A 72 -21.27 5.40 -9.99
N LEU A 73 -21.15 5.90 -11.22
CA LEU A 73 -22.13 6.76 -11.87
C LEU A 73 -22.52 6.17 -13.21
N GLN A 74 -23.82 6.03 -13.47
CA GLN A 74 -24.34 5.86 -14.82
C GLN A 74 -24.72 7.24 -15.36
N MET A 75 -24.33 7.52 -16.60
CA MET A 75 -24.53 8.82 -17.24
C MET A 75 -24.88 8.63 -18.72
N ASP A 76 -25.68 9.54 -19.27
CA ASP A 76 -25.95 9.58 -20.71
C ASP A 76 -24.69 9.99 -21.49
N ASP A 77 -24.50 9.43 -22.69
CA ASP A 77 -23.39 9.83 -23.56
C ASP A 77 -23.70 11.17 -24.24
N GLN A 78 -23.38 12.25 -23.53
CA GLN A 78 -23.52 13.62 -24.01
C GLN A 78 -22.20 14.37 -23.93
N PRO A 79 -21.79 15.09 -25.00
CA PRO A 79 -20.59 15.92 -24.97
C PRO A 79 -20.56 16.86 -23.76
N GLY A 80 -19.48 16.79 -22.98
CA GLY A 80 -19.24 17.66 -21.82
C GLY A 80 -19.88 17.22 -20.51
N LEU A 81 -20.66 16.12 -20.48
CA LEU A 81 -21.28 15.65 -19.23
C LEU A 81 -20.25 15.21 -18.18
N LEU A 82 -19.24 14.42 -18.57
CA LEU A 82 -18.14 14.04 -17.68
C LEU A 82 -17.41 15.28 -17.13
N SER A 83 -17.16 16.28 -17.97
CA SER A 83 -16.52 17.53 -17.54
C SER A 83 -17.31 18.26 -16.47
N ARG A 84 -18.65 18.21 -16.51
CA ARG A 84 -19.50 18.80 -15.45
C ARG A 84 -19.31 18.09 -14.11
N VAL A 85 -19.20 16.75 -14.12
CA VAL A 85 -18.95 15.96 -12.92
C VAL A 85 -17.58 16.29 -12.34
N LEU A 86 -16.53 16.27 -13.16
CA LEU A 86 -15.17 16.59 -12.74
C LEU A 86 -15.05 18.01 -12.16
N ASN A 87 -15.73 18.98 -12.77
CA ASN A 87 -15.81 20.34 -12.25
C ASN A 87 -16.48 20.41 -10.88
N GLN A 88 -17.49 19.58 -10.61
CA GLN A 88 -18.13 19.55 -9.30
C GLN A 88 -17.23 18.93 -8.23
N VAL A 89 -16.41 17.94 -8.58
CA VAL A 89 -15.39 17.38 -7.68
C VAL A 89 -14.33 18.43 -7.36
N ALA A 90 -13.83 19.13 -8.37
CA ALA A 90 -12.84 20.20 -8.20
C ALA A 90 -13.35 21.36 -7.33
N LYS A 91 -14.62 21.75 -7.48
CA LYS A 91 -15.27 22.77 -6.63
C LYS A 91 -15.33 22.41 -5.14
N ASN A 92 -15.29 21.11 -4.81
CA ASN A 92 -15.26 20.62 -3.43
C ASN A 92 -13.84 20.30 -2.95
N GLU A 93 -12.81 20.73 -3.68
CA GLU A 93 -11.39 20.54 -3.32
C GLU A 93 -10.99 19.07 -3.12
N ALA A 94 -11.71 18.15 -3.78
CA ALA A 94 -11.43 16.73 -3.72
C ALA A 94 -10.43 16.31 -4.80
N ASN A 95 -9.49 15.43 -4.43
CA ASN A 95 -8.53 14.85 -5.37
C ASN A 95 -9.12 13.61 -6.04
N ILE A 96 -8.89 13.48 -7.35
CA ILE A 96 -9.25 12.29 -8.12
C ILE A 96 -8.00 11.45 -8.31
N LEU A 97 -8.00 10.23 -7.76
CA LEU A 97 -6.87 9.30 -7.90
C LEU A 97 -6.99 8.46 -9.17
N THR A 98 -8.21 8.09 -9.57
CA THR A 98 -8.46 7.23 -10.73
C THR A 98 -9.83 7.54 -11.33
N ILE A 99 -9.94 7.48 -12.65
CA ILE A 99 -11.20 7.53 -13.40
C ILE A 99 -11.24 6.27 -14.26
N HIS A 100 -12.33 5.51 -14.16
CA HIS A 100 -12.59 4.39 -15.05
C HIS A 100 -13.92 4.63 -15.76
N GLN A 101 -13.87 4.84 -17.07
CA GLN A 101 -15.04 5.00 -17.93
C GLN A 101 -15.15 3.79 -18.85
N SER A 102 -16.29 3.13 -18.83
CA SER A 102 -16.64 2.05 -19.75
C SER A 102 -17.86 2.44 -20.56
N ILE A 103 -17.89 2.08 -21.84
CA ILE A 103 -19.10 2.17 -22.65
C ILE A 103 -20.10 1.16 -22.05
N PRO A 104 -21.36 1.55 -21.75
CA PRO A 104 -22.38 0.60 -21.34
C PRO A 104 -22.53 -0.47 -22.42
N VAL A 105 -22.46 -1.74 -22.04
CA VAL A 105 -22.76 -2.88 -22.93
C VAL A 105 -24.27 -2.99 -23.12
#